data_AF-A0A7C7TXC1-F1
#
_entry.id   AF-A0A7C7TXC1-F1
#
_cell.length_a   1.000
_cell.length_b   1.000
_cell.length_c   1.000
_cell.angle_alpha   90.00
_cell.angle_beta   90.00
_cell.angle_gamma   90.00
#
_symmetry.space_group_name_H-M   'P 1'
#
loop_
_entity.id
_entity.type
_entity.pdbx_description
1 polymer ?
#
loop_
_entity_poly.entity_id
_entity_poly.type
_entity_poly.pdbx_seq_one_letter_code
_entity_poly.pdbx_strand_id
1 'polypeptide(L)'
;GDLLHKSFLWSEQDDPRPALVESLIDAIPPEGTIVAYSNYEQRVMRDLSVEFPDFANALLGLCDRTFDLLKLIREEYYHPQFHGSFSIKSVLPVLAPDTGYGGLEIQHGLVAAIDFGRMIAESTSAEEKEATREALLAYCQRDTEAMVRVFDVLSSMTT
;
A
#
# COMPACT_ATOMS: atom_id res chain seq x y z
N GLY A 1 -13.48 -2.14 -15.47
CA GLY A 1 -12.15 -1.93 -16.07
C GLY A 1 -11.28 -3.13 -15.77
N ASP A 2 -10.08 -3.18 -16.33
CA ASP A 2 -9.11 -4.23 -16.05
C ASP A 2 -8.28 -3.87 -14.81
N LEU A 3 -7.97 -4.87 -13.97
CA LEU A 3 -7.10 -4.69 -12.80
C LEU A 3 -5.66 -5.05 -13.18
N LEU A 4 -4.74 -4.11 -12.98
CA LEU A 4 -3.31 -4.31 -13.17
C LEU A 4 -2.59 -4.14 -11.84
N HIS A 5 -1.64 -5.02 -11.56
CA HIS A 5 -0.78 -4.93 -10.39
C HIS A 5 0.66 -4.65 -10.81
N LYS A 6 1.26 -3.61 -10.22
CA LYS A 6 2.68 -3.28 -10.31
C LYS A 6 3.24 -3.31 -8.88
N SER A 7 4.45 -3.84 -8.72
CA SER A 7 5.13 -3.92 -7.43
C SER A 7 6.57 -3.44 -7.53
N PHE A 8 7.07 -2.94 -6.40
CA PHE A 8 8.47 -2.59 -6.21
C PHE A 8 8.92 -3.18 -4.87
N LEU A 9 10.03 -3.93 -4.88
CA LEU A 9 10.64 -4.49 -3.67
C LEU A 9 12.15 -4.58 -3.89
N TRP A 10 12.90 -3.85 -3.09
CA TRP A 10 14.36 -3.76 -3.21
C TRP A 10 15.06 -4.99 -2.64
N SER A 11 16.07 -5.51 -3.34
CA SER A 11 16.85 -6.69 -2.93
C SER A 11 18.33 -6.41 -2.67
N GLU A 12 18.81 -5.22 -3.02
CA GLU A 12 20.22 -4.85 -2.94
C GLU A 12 20.55 -4.18 -1.60
N GLN A 13 21.85 -3.97 -1.35
CA GLN A 13 22.37 -3.44 -0.07
C GLN A 13 22.57 -1.93 -0.03
N ASP A 14 22.42 -1.25 -1.17
CA ASP A 14 22.48 0.19 -1.30
C ASP A 14 21.11 0.85 -1.09
N ASP A 15 21.10 2.18 -1.15
CA ASP A 15 19.91 2.98 -0.86
C ASP A 15 18.79 2.69 -1.86
N PRO A 16 17.62 2.16 -1.42
CA PRO A 16 16.51 1.85 -2.32
C PRO A 16 15.79 3.09 -2.85
N ARG A 17 15.96 4.25 -2.20
CA ARG A 17 15.11 5.43 -2.43
C ARG A 17 15.17 5.98 -3.86
N PRO A 18 16.34 6.08 -4.54
CA PRO A 18 16.38 6.54 -5.93
C PRO A 18 15.57 5.65 -6.88
N ALA A 19 15.79 4.32 -6.81
CA ALA A 19 15.09 3.36 -7.64
C ALA A 19 13.58 3.31 -7.33
N LEU A 20 13.21 3.47 -6.05
CA LEU A 20 11.81 3.57 -5.63
C LEU A 20 11.12 4.78 -6.26
N VAL A 21 11.76 5.96 -6.23
CA VAL A 21 11.18 7.20 -6.76
C VAL A 21 10.95 7.09 -8.26
N GLU A 22 11.94 6.61 -9.01
CA GLU A 22 11.81 6.40 -10.45
C GLU A 22 10.70 5.40 -10.79
N SER A 23 10.68 4.26 -10.10
CA SER A 23 9.66 3.23 -10.32
C SER A 23 8.26 3.71 -9.97
N LEU A 24 8.10 4.47 -8.89
CA LEU A 24 6.81 5.01 -8.46
C LEU A 24 6.24 5.99 -9.49
N ILE A 25 7.06 6.89 -10.02
CA ILE A 25 6.65 7.89 -11.00
C ILE A 25 6.25 7.21 -12.32
N ASP A 26 7.01 6.21 -12.78
CA ASP A 26 6.68 5.44 -14.00
C ASP A 26 5.44 4.55 -13.82
N ALA A 27 5.20 4.06 -12.60
CA ALA A 27 4.08 3.18 -12.32
C ALA A 27 2.73 3.90 -12.44
N ILE A 28 2.66 5.18 -12.10
CA ILE A 28 1.42 5.94 -11.94
C ILE A 28 1.13 6.80 -13.19
N PRO A 29 -0.07 6.69 -13.79
CA PRO A 29 -0.42 7.51 -14.95
C PRO A 29 -0.48 9.01 -14.63
N PRO A 30 -0.33 9.88 -15.64
CA PRO A 30 -0.31 11.34 -15.47
C PRO A 30 -1.66 11.89 -14.99
N GLU A 31 -2.75 11.14 -15.14
CA GLU A 31 -4.11 11.53 -14.77
C GLU A 31 -4.79 10.44 -13.91
N GLY A 32 -5.88 10.82 -13.24
CA GLY A 32 -6.62 9.96 -12.32
C GLY A 32 -6.37 10.25 -10.84
N THR A 33 -7.17 9.61 -9.98
CA THR A 33 -7.12 9.72 -8.53
C THR A 33 -6.30 8.58 -7.94
N ILE A 34 -5.38 8.91 -7.02
CA ILE A 34 -4.57 7.92 -6.30
C ILE A 34 -5.25 7.64 -4.96
N VAL A 35 -5.78 6.44 -4.77
CA VAL A 35 -6.43 6.07 -3.51
C VAL A 35 -5.40 5.45 -2.57
N ALA A 36 -5.32 5.97 -1.34
CA ALA A 36 -4.45 5.45 -0.28
C ALA A 36 -5.22 5.26 1.02
N TYR A 37 -4.75 4.37 1.90
CA TYR A 37 -5.35 4.13 3.21
C TYR A 37 -4.51 4.75 4.33
N SER A 38 -4.87 5.99 4.64
CA SER A 38 -4.18 7.03 5.42
C SER A 38 -3.14 7.86 4.65
N ASN A 39 -2.89 9.06 5.18
CA ASN A 39 -1.93 10.05 4.68
C ASN A 39 -0.45 9.64 4.76
N TYR A 40 -0.13 8.40 5.14
CA TYR A 40 1.24 7.93 5.28
C TYR A 40 2.01 8.02 3.97
N GLU A 41 1.47 7.47 2.87
CA GLU A 41 2.14 7.50 1.56
C GLU A 41 2.38 8.92 1.06
N GLN A 42 1.41 9.81 1.28
CA GLN A 42 1.53 11.22 0.93
C GLN A 42 2.62 11.93 1.74
N ARG A 43 2.85 11.52 2.99
CA ARG A 43 3.97 12.03 3.81
C ARG A 43 5.31 11.52 3.27
N VAL A 44 5.42 10.22 3.00
CA VAL A 44 6.63 9.62 2.43
C VAL A 44 7.02 10.28 1.11
N MET A 45 6.06 10.51 0.20
CA MET A 45 6.33 11.21 -1.06
C MET A 45 6.78 12.67 -0.87
N ARG A 46 6.27 13.38 0.15
CA ARG A 46 6.75 14.73 0.49
C ARG A 46 8.15 14.72 1.09
N ASP A 47 8.47 13.73 1.91
CA ASP A 47 9.81 13.61 2.49
C ASP A 47 10.82 13.28 1.37
N LEU A 48 10.46 12.38 0.45
CA LEU A 48 11.25 12.06 -0.74
C LEU A 48 11.42 13.26 -1.68
N SER A 49 10.45 14.17 -1.78
CA SER A 49 10.59 15.37 -2.62
C SER A 49 11.62 16.37 -2.08
N VAL A 50 11.87 16.36 -0.77
CA VAL A 50 12.93 17.16 -0.15
C VAL A 50 14.30 16.50 -0.38
N GLU A 51 14.39 15.18 -0.23
CA GLU A 51 15.62 14.40 -0.39
C GLU A 51 16.08 14.31 -1.85
N PHE A 52 15.13 14.30 -2.81
CA PHE A 52 15.39 14.19 -4.24
C PHE A 52 14.75 15.36 -5.02
N PRO A 53 15.36 16.56 -5.00
CA PRO A 53 14.78 17.77 -5.58
C PRO A 53 14.44 17.68 -7.08
N ASP A 54 15.20 16.89 -7.84
CA ASP A 54 14.96 16.67 -9.28
C ASP A 54 13.61 16.01 -9.56
N PHE A 55 13.09 15.24 -8.60
CA PHE A 55 11.78 14.58 -8.69
C PHE A 55 10.68 15.30 -7.91
N ALA A 56 10.98 16.45 -7.29
CA ALA A 56 10.08 17.09 -6.34
C ALA A 56 8.73 17.45 -6.96
N ASN A 57 8.73 18.04 -8.17
CA ASN A 57 7.49 18.41 -8.85
C ASN A 57 6.63 17.19 -9.18
N ALA A 58 7.25 16.08 -9.59
CA ALA A 58 6.53 14.85 -9.88
C ALA A 58 5.89 14.27 -8.61
N LEU A 59 6.68 14.11 -7.54
CA LEU A 59 6.20 13.58 -6.25
C LEU A 59 5.12 14.45 -5.61
N LEU A 60 5.26 15.77 -5.65
CA LEU A 60 4.23 16.70 -5.15
C LEU A 60 2.96 16.63 -6.02
N GLY A 61 3.09 16.49 -7.34
CA GLY A 61 1.95 16.27 -8.23
C GLY A 61 1.21 14.95 -7.98
N LEU A 62 1.89 13.90 -7.48
CA LEU A 62 1.23 12.69 -6.97
C LEU A 62 0.49 12.97 -5.66
N CYS A 63 1.11 13.73 -4.74
CA CYS A 63 0.49 14.12 -3.48
C CYS A 63 -0.83 14.86 -3.69
N ASP A 64 -0.88 15.79 -4.65
CA ASP A 64 -2.05 16.63 -4.91
C ASP A 64 -3.28 15.85 -5.42
N ARG A 65 -3.06 14.63 -5.96
CA ARG A 65 -4.10 13.74 -6.48
C ARG A 65 -4.40 12.56 -5.56
N THR A 66 -3.81 12.54 -4.36
CA THR A 66 -4.02 11.48 -3.38
C THR A 66 -5.33 11.69 -2.62
N PHE A 67 -6.17 10.66 -2.61
CA PHE A 67 -7.41 10.57 -1.88
C PHE A 67 -7.27 9.61 -0.69
N ASP A 68 -7.51 10.12 0.53
CA ASP A 68 -7.42 9.35 1.76
C ASP A 68 -8.73 8.60 2.05
N LEU A 69 -8.75 7.31 1.73
CA LEU A 69 -9.92 6.45 1.93
C LEU A 69 -10.23 6.22 3.41
N LEU A 70 -9.22 6.20 4.28
CA LEU A 70 -9.44 6.06 5.73
C LEU A 70 -10.18 7.28 6.28
N LYS A 71 -9.82 8.48 5.81
CA LYS A 71 -10.49 9.72 6.20
C LYS A 71 -11.97 9.68 5.80
N LEU A 72 -12.28 9.32 4.55
CA LEU A 72 -13.66 9.19 4.08
C LEU A 72 -14.48 8.28 4.99
N ILE A 73 -13.98 7.08 5.29
CA ILE A 73 -14.72 6.13 6.12
C ILE A 73 -14.95 6.72 7.51
N ARG A 74 -13.92 7.29 8.15
CA ARG A 74 -14.06 7.86 9.50
C ARG A 74 -15.11 8.97 9.59
N GLU A 75 -15.22 9.79 8.55
CA GLU A 75 -16.09 10.98 8.56
C GLU A 75 -17.51 10.65 8.08
N GLU A 76 -17.66 9.77 7.10
CA GLU A 76 -18.92 9.58 6.37
C GLU A 76 -19.53 8.18 6.52
N TYR A 77 -18.80 7.19 7.07
CA TYR A 77 -19.29 5.82 7.13
C TYR A 77 -18.91 5.07 8.42
N TYR A 78 -19.92 4.54 9.12
CA TYR A 78 -19.68 3.66 10.25
C TYR A 78 -20.56 2.42 10.22
N HIS A 79 -19.94 1.25 10.43
CA HIS A 79 -20.65 0.00 10.66
C HIS A 79 -20.39 -0.49 12.09
N PRO A 80 -21.41 -0.98 12.84
CA PRO A 80 -21.23 -1.45 14.21
C PRO A 80 -20.16 -2.55 14.37
N GLN A 81 -20.00 -3.41 13.35
CA GLN A 81 -18.98 -4.46 13.34
C GLN A 81 -17.54 -3.96 13.17
N PHE A 82 -17.33 -2.65 12.94
CA PHE A 82 -15.99 -2.05 13.03
C PHE A 82 -15.46 -2.05 14.46
N HIS A 83 -16.35 -2.12 15.47
CA HIS A 83 -15.99 -2.10 16.89
C HIS A 83 -15.05 -0.93 17.27
N GLY A 84 -15.28 0.24 16.67
CA GLY A 84 -14.46 1.44 16.86
C GLY A 84 -13.10 1.42 16.13
N SER A 85 -12.75 0.35 15.42
CA SER A 85 -11.52 0.26 14.63
C SER A 85 -11.77 0.53 13.16
N PHE A 86 -10.99 1.45 12.61
CA PHE A 86 -11.02 1.81 11.19
C PHE A 86 -9.80 1.28 10.43
N SER A 87 -9.07 0.30 10.97
CA SER A 87 -8.01 -0.36 10.19
C SER A 87 -8.61 -1.06 8.96
N ILE A 88 -7.88 -1.15 7.86
CA ILE A 88 -8.38 -1.88 6.68
C ILE A 88 -8.74 -3.33 7.03
N LYS A 89 -8.04 -3.93 8.00
CA LYS A 89 -8.29 -5.30 8.50
C LYS A 89 -9.57 -5.46 9.32
N SER A 90 -10.08 -4.38 9.91
CA SER A 90 -11.40 -4.38 10.58
C SER A 90 -12.53 -3.97 9.63
N VAL A 91 -12.23 -3.11 8.65
CA VAL A 91 -13.21 -2.60 7.69
C VAL A 91 -13.49 -3.61 6.57
N LEU A 92 -12.45 -4.20 5.96
CA LEU A 92 -12.59 -5.07 4.80
C LEU A 92 -13.53 -6.26 5.04
N PRO A 93 -13.42 -7.03 6.14
CA PRO A 93 -14.29 -8.21 6.34
C PRO A 93 -15.77 -7.85 6.51
N VAL A 94 -16.07 -6.61 6.89
CA VAL A 94 -17.43 -6.12 7.09
C VAL A 94 -18.02 -5.62 5.78
N LEU A 95 -17.24 -4.87 4.99
CA LEU A 95 -17.70 -4.31 3.73
C LEU A 95 -17.66 -5.30 2.56
N ALA A 96 -16.68 -6.20 2.55
CA ALA A 96 -16.45 -7.15 1.49
C ALA A 96 -16.08 -8.54 2.08
N PRO A 97 -17.06 -9.23 2.70
CA PRO A 97 -16.83 -10.48 3.44
C PRO A 97 -16.27 -11.62 2.58
N ASP A 98 -16.55 -11.61 1.27
CA ASP A 98 -16.05 -12.62 0.32
C ASP A 98 -14.59 -12.39 -0.08
N THR A 99 -13.99 -11.26 0.30
CA THR A 99 -12.60 -10.89 0.02
C THR A 99 -11.79 -10.79 1.31
N GLY A 100 -11.54 -11.92 1.95
CA GLY A 100 -10.75 -11.98 3.19
C GLY A 100 -9.24 -12.05 2.96
N TYR A 101 -8.45 -11.70 3.99
CA TYR A 101 -7.00 -11.92 4.07
C TYR A 101 -6.60 -13.40 4.34
N GLY A 102 -7.54 -14.34 4.18
CA GLY A 102 -7.32 -15.74 4.51
C GLY A 102 -6.19 -16.36 3.68
N GLY A 103 -5.24 -17.00 4.35
CA GLY A 103 -4.17 -17.78 3.71
C GLY A 103 -2.85 -17.05 3.44
N LEU A 104 -2.68 -15.80 3.90
CA LEU A 104 -1.38 -15.13 3.86
C LEU A 104 -0.51 -15.48 5.07
N GLU A 105 0.78 -15.71 4.80
CA GLU A 105 1.82 -15.95 5.81
C GLU A 105 2.10 -14.67 6.63
N ILE A 106 2.15 -13.51 5.96
CA ILE A 106 2.28 -12.21 6.62
C ILE A 106 0.89 -11.61 6.83
N GLN A 107 0.55 -11.31 8.08
CA GLN A 107 -0.76 -10.73 8.43
C GLN A 107 -0.67 -9.37 9.13
N HIS A 108 0.53 -8.85 9.40
CA HIS A 108 0.73 -7.58 10.14
C HIS A 108 1.90 -6.76 9.56
N GLY A 109 1.71 -5.44 9.41
CA GLY A 109 2.71 -4.57 8.78
C GLY A 109 4.04 -4.47 9.55
N LEU A 110 4.02 -4.60 10.88
CA LEU A 110 5.26 -4.68 11.67
C LEU A 110 6.09 -5.93 11.35
N VAL A 111 5.43 -7.04 11.01
CA VAL A 111 6.09 -8.28 10.61
C VAL A 111 6.72 -8.09 9.22
N ALA A 112 6.02 -7.43 8.29
CA ALA A 112 6.55 -7.12 6.96
C ALA A 112 7.85 -6.30 7.00
N ALA A 113 7.97 -5.30 7.89
CA ALA A 113 9.20 -4.51 8.03
C ALA A 113 10.38 -5.34 8.56
N ILE A 114 10.11 -6.25 9.51
CA ILE A 114 11.13 -7.17 10.05
C ILE A 114 11.57 -8.17 8.98
N ASP A 115 10.61 -8.71 8.23
CA ASP A 115 10.85 -9.67 7.16
C ASP A 115 11.60 -9.03 6.00
N PHE A 116 11.31 -7.78 5.65
CA PHE A 116 12.13 -7.02 4.72
C PHE A 116 13.58 -6.91 5.20
N GLY A 117 13.79 -6.57 6.48
CA GLY A 117 15.13 -6.53 7.08
C GLY A 117 15.86 -7.88 7.01
N ARG A 118 15.15 -8.99 7.21
CA ARG A 118 15.68 -10.35 7.06
C ARG A 118 16.04 -10.66 5.60
N MET A 119 15.18 -10.25 4.66
CA MET A 119 15.38 -10.49 3.23
C MET A 119 16.67 -9.82 2.72
N ILE A 120 17.00 -8.61 3.18
CA ILE A 120 18.21 -7.92 2.73
C ILE A 120 19.46 -8.32 3.52
N ALA A 121 19.32 -8.86 4.75
CA ALA A 121 20.48 -9.23 5.56
C ALA A 121 21.42 -10.24 4.86
N GLU A 122 22.74 -9.99 4.94
CA GLU A 122 23.75 -10.88 4.34
C GLU A 122 23.77 -12.27 4.95
N SER A 123 23.36 -12.39 6.22
CA SER A 123 23.31 -13.65 6.97
C SER A 123 22.16 -14.57 6.56
N THR A 124 21.20 -14.08 5.78
CA THR A 124 20.01 -14.86 5.37
C THR A 124 20.31 -15.66 4.12
N SER A 125 19.91 -16.94 4.10
CA SER A 125 20.17 -17.82 2.97
C SER A 125 19.38 -17.39 1.72
N ALA A 126 19.86 -17.72 0.52
CA ALA A 126 19.17 -17.38 -0.72
C ALA A 126 17.74 -17.93 -0.80
N GLU A 127 17.52 -19.14 -0.27
CA GLU A 127 16.21 -19.77 -0.20
C GLU A 127 15.25 -18.98 0.71
N GLU A 128 15.70 -18.60 1.91
CA GLU A 128 14.90 -17.80 2.84
C GLU A 128 14.62 -16.39 2.30
N LYS A 129 15.59 -15.77 1.62
CA LYS A 129 15.38 -14.47 0.97
C LYS A 129 14.26 -14.54 -0.07
N GLU A 130 14.29 -15.55 -0.93
CA GLU A 130 13.28 -15.71 -1.98
C GLU A 130 11.90 -16.01 -1.39
N ALA A 131 11.81 -16.90 -0.40
CA ALA A 131 10.54 -17.19 0.29
C ALA A 131 9.95 -15.93 0.95
N THR A 132 10.80 -15.16 1.63
CA THR A 132 10.39 -13.90 2.28
C THR A 132 9.93 -12.86 1.25
N ARG A 133 10.64 -12.78 0.12
CA ARG A 133 10.32 -11.86 -0.97
C ARG A 133 8.93 -12.14 -1.54
N GLU A 134 8.63 -13.39 -1.84
CA GLU A 134 7.31 -13.81 -2.36
C GLU A 134 6.20 -13.55 -1.35
N ALA A 135 6.43 -13.83 -0.07
CA ALA A 135 5.49 -13.53 1.00
C ALA A 135 5.19 -12.02 1.14
N LEU A 136 6.23 -11.17 1.05
CA LEU A 136 6.08 -9.71 1.09
C LEU A 136 5.29 -9.19 -0.12
N LEU A 137 5.58 -9.68 -1.32
CA LEU A 137 4.84 -9.27 -2.52
C LEU A 137 3.37 -9.68 -2.45
N ALA A 138 3.07 -10.91 -2.03
CA ALA A 138 1.70 -11.37 -1.85
C ALA A 138 0.95 -10.53 -0.81
N TYR A 139 1.62 -10.14 0.28
CA TYR A 139 1.08 -9.24 1.29
C TYR A 139 0.77 -7.85 0.71
N CYS A 140 1.72 -7.22 0.02
CA CYS A 140 1.57 -5.90 -0.60
C CYS A 140 0.44 -5.88 -1.65
N GLN A 141 0.36 -6.92 -2.48
CA GLN A 141 -0.71 -7.08 -3.46
C GLN A 141 -2.08 -7.13 -2.76
N ARG A 142 -2.20 -7.91 -1.67
CA ARG A 142 -3.47 -8.03 -0.94
C ARG A 142 -3.89 -6.73 -0.26
N ASP A 143 -2.96 -5.98 0.33
CA ASP A 143 -3.27 -4.68 0.93
C ASP A 143 -3.77 -3.67 -0.12
N THR A 144 -3.24 -3.73 -1.34
CA THR A 144 -3.74 -2.92 -2.46
C THR A 144 -5.14 -3.37 -2.90
N GLU A 145 -5.36 -4.68 -3.08
CA GLU A 145 -6.67 -5.21 -3.46
C GLU A 145 -7.74 -4.87 -2.41
N ALA A 146 -7.41 -4.94 -1.12
CA ALA A 146 -8.32 -4.56 -0.05
C ALA A 146 -8.86 -3.14 -0.19
N MET A 147 -8.01 -2.17 -0.55
CA MET A 147 -8.43 -0.79 -0.80
C MET A 147 -9.39 -0.70 -1.99
N VAL A 148 -9.12 -1.43 -3.08
CA VAL A 148 -10.00 -1.48 -4.26
C VAL A 148 -11.38 -2.00 -3.86
N ARG A 149 -11.46 -3.12 -3.13
CA ARG A 149 -12.74 -3.71 -2.70
C ARG A 149 -13.54 -2.78 -1.80
N VAL A 150 -12.87 -2.16 -0.82
CA VAL A 150 -13.54 -1.19 0.06
C VAL A 150 -14.05 0.00 -0.74
N PHE A 151 -13.25 0.53 -1.66
CA PHE A 151 -13.66 1.64 -2.53
C PHE A 151 -14.85 1.27 -3.44
N ASP A 152 -14.84 0.08 -4.06
CA ASP A 152 -15.93 -0.40 -4.91
C ASP A 152 -17.26 -0.49 -4.13
N VAL A 153 -17.22 -1.07 -2.93
CA VAL A 153 -18.40 -1.18 -2.06
C VAL A 153 -18.95 0.19 -1.72
N LEU A 154 -18.11 1.11 -1.23
CA LEU A 154 -18.53 2.46 -0.86
C LEU A 154 -19.06 3.25 -2.06
N SER A 155 -18.45 3.11 -3.23
CA SER A 155 -18.88 3.79 -4.46
C SER A 155 -20.21 3.26 -5.01
N SER A 156 -20.56 2.01 -4.68
CA SER A 156 -21.84 1.41 -5.07
C SER A 156 -23.01 1.79 -4.16
N MET A 157 -22.72 2.34 -2.98
CA MET A 157 -23.73 2.80 -2.03
C MET A 157 -24.31 4.13 -2.50
N THR A 158 -25.27 4.04 -3.42
CA THR A 158 -26.09 5.19 -3.85
C THR A 158 -26.89 5.74 -2.66
N THR A 159 -26.89 7.07 -2.49
CA THR A 159 -27.77 7.79 -1.56
C THR A 159 -29.22 7.79 -2.05
#